data_AF-A0AAW0CE92-F1
#
_entry.id   AF-A0AAW0CE92-F1
#
_cell.length_a   1.000
_cell.length_b   1.000
_cell.length_c   1.000
_cell.angle_alpha   90.00
_cell.angle_beta   90.00
_cell.angle_gamma   90.00
#
_symmetry.space_group_name_H-M   'P 1'
#
loop_
_entity.id
_entity.type
_entity.pdbx_description
1 polymer ?
#
loop_
_entity_poly.entity_id
_entity_poly.type
_entity_poly.pdbx_seq_one_letter_code
_entity_poly.pdbx_strand_id
1 'polypeptide(L)'
;MLNNSVATVQTQTLSNLPASTTSRPIIPISLPLISSYPHHFAPPQFANPSNSTQSIVSAPNHSYGRPLPNHGLIVPDVPVTLPGGSKSKRSDSWLIIVRHWEEGDPAHGLNTPLKDWPKEWLRGANKPLAMKHTNWRTVATEFIDQYKRDKTAFLEAYPEANQGASALLDAINKARAARGDRVSRK
;
A
#
# COMPACT_ATOMS: atom_id res chain seq x y z
N MET A 1 -17.03 -57.80 -27.81
CA MET A 1 -15.57 -57.62 -27.67
C MET A 1 -15.31 -56.13 -27.42
N LEU A 2 -15.02 -55.75 -26.19
CA LEU A 2 -14.76 -54.36 -25.77
C LEU A 2 -13.38 -54.35 -25.09
N ASN A 3 -12.41 -53.70 -25.72
CA ASN A 3 -11.04 -53.59 -25.22
C ASN A 3 -10.90 -52.27 -24.45
N ASN A 4 -10.62 -52.38 -23.14
CA ASN A 4 -10.22 -51.26 -22.30
C ASN A 4 -8.68 -51.18 -22.29
N SER A 5 -8.13 -50.11 -22.86
CA SER A 5 -6.70 -49.78 -22.75
C SER A 5 -6.48 -48.84 -21.58
N VAL A 6 -5.77 -49.33 -20.56
CA VAL A 6 -5.34 -48.57 -19.39
C VAL A 6 -3.94 -47.99 -19.68
N ALA A 7 -3.84 -46.67 -19.83
CA ALA A 7 -2.55 -45.99 -19.96
C ALA A 7 -1.95 -45.72 -18.58
N THR A 8 -0.82 -46.36 -18.29
CA THR A 8 -0.03 -46.14 -17.07
C THR A 8 0.95 -44.99 -17.33
N VAL A 9 0.81 -43.89 -16.59
CA VAL A 9 1.77 -42.76 -16.62
C VAL A 9 2.75 -42.93 -15.47
N GLN A 10 4.03 -43.17 -15.79
CA GLN A 10 5.12 -43.17 -14.82
C GLN A 10 5.65 -41.75 -14.62
N THR A 11 5.58 -41.24 -13.39
CA THR A 11 6.23 -40.00 -12.96
C THR A 11 7.64 -40.32 -12.46
N GLN A 12 8.66 -39.90 -13.21
CA GLN A 12 10.05 -39.97 -12.77
C GLN A 12 10.37 -38.78 -11.86
N THR A 13 10.78 -39.08 -10.63
CA THR A 13 11.26 -38.10 -9.64
C THR A 13 12.77 -37.94 -9.83
N LEU A 14 13.22 -36.76 -10.23
CA LEU A 14 14.64 -36.39 -10.29
C LEU A 14 14.94 -35.40 -9.17
N SER A 15 15.43 -35.97 -8.07
CA SER A 15 16.16 -35.32 -7.00
C SER A 15 17.57 -34.92 -7.48
N ASN A 16 17.97 -33.66 -7.25
CA ASN A 16 19.32 -33.25 -6.79
C ASN A 16 19.46 -31.72 -6.85
N LEU A 17 19.70 -31.10 -5.68
CA LEU A 17 20.19 -29.72 -5.56
C LEU A 17 21.36 -29.71 -4.56
N PRO A 18 22.53 -29.15 -4.94
CA PRO A 18 23.66 -29.01 -4.02
C PRO A 18 23.50 -27.77 -3.12
N ALA A 19 23.85 -27.94 -1.84
CA ALA A 19 23.92 -26.85 -0.87
C ALA A 19 25.20 -26.03 -1.06
N SER A 20 25.06 -24.77 -1.46
CA SER A 20 26.16 -23.80 -1.51
C SER A 20 26.18 -22.97 -0.22
N THR A 21 27.06 -23.34 0.71
CA THR A 21 27.33 -22.59 1.94
C THR A 21 28.30 -21.44 1.63
N THR A 22 27.76 -20.25 1.35
CA THR A 22 28.58 -19.03 1.22
C THR A 22 28.81 -18.42 2.61
N SER A 23 29.99 -18.68 3.16
CA SER A 23 30.54 -18.01 4.33
C SER A 23 30.71 -16.51 4.07
N ARG A 24 30.03 -15.66 4.85
CA ARG A 24 30.15 -14.19 4.77
C ARG A 24 31.13 -13.69 5.84
N PRO A 25 32.08 -12.81 5.49
CA PRO A 25 32.98 -12.20 6.46
C PRO A 25 32.23 -11.20 7.35
N ILE A 26 32.47 -11.31 8.66
CA ILE A 26 31.98 -10.42 9.70
C ILE A 26 32.75 -9.11 9.62
N ILE A 27 32.06 -8.01 9.32
CA ILE A 27 32.62 -6.66 9.31
C ILE A 27 32.27 -6.01 10.67
N PRO A 28 33.26 -5.50 11.43
CA PRO A 28 32.98 -4.79 12.69
C PRO A 28 32.31 -3.45 12.40
N ILE A 29 31.10 -3.26 12.95
CA ILE A 29 30.32 -2.03 12.88
C ILE A 29 30.89 -1.05 13.91
N SER A 30 31.58 -0.02 13.44
CA SER A 30 32.00 1.11 14.25
C SER A 30 30.82 2.09 14.40
N LEU A 31 30.28 2.23 15.61
CA LEU A 31 29.19 3.14 15.93
C LEU A 31 29.75 4.55 16.21
N PRO A 32 29.24 5.62 15.55
CA PRO A 32 29.60 6.98 15.92
C PRO A 32 28.86 7.43 17.19
N LEU A 33 29.60 8.09 18.09
CA LEU A 33 29.11 8.79 19.28
C LEU A 33 28.12 9.89 18.86
N ILE A 34 26.87 9.80 19.32
CA ILE A 34 25.86 10.85 19.10
C ILE A 34 26.05 11.91 20.19
N SER A 35 26.53 13.07 19.75
CA SER A 35 26.68 14.30 20.54
C SER A 35 25.31 14.88 20.88
N SER A 36 25.06 15.08 22.18
CA SER A 36 23.85 15.68 22.74
C SER A 36 23.94 17.20 22.72
N TYR A 37 23.09 17.86 21.93
CA TYR A 37 22.88 19.31 22.01
C TYR A 37 21.46 19.63 22.49
N PRO A 38 21.29 20.46 23.53
CA PRO A 38 20.01 21.03 23.89
C PRO A 38 19.82 22.37 23.14
N HIS A 39 18.87 22.41 22.19
CA HIS A 39 18.44 23.67 21.60
C HIS A 39 17.13 24.14 22.24
N HIS A 40 17.27 25.04 23.22
CA HIS A 40 16.21 25.96 23.63
C HIS A 40 15.94 26.92 22.45
N PHE A 41 14.77 26.79 21.82
CA PHE A 41 14.26 27.80 20.89
C PHE A 41 13.03 28.45 21.51
N ALA A 42 13.18 29.71 21.93
CA ALA A 42 12.07 30.56 22.33
C ALA A 42 11.37 31.10 21.07
N PRO A 43 10.02 31.15 21.03
CA PRO A 43 9.31 31.73 19.90
C PRO A 43 9.23 33.28 19.99
N PRO A 44 9.39 34.02 18.87
CA PRO A 44 9.11 35.45 18.82
C PRO A 44 7.60 35.71 18.83
N GLN A 45 7.17 36.63 19.69
CA GLN A 45 5.81 37.16 19.69
C GLN A 45 5.69 38.24 18.62
N PHE A 46 4.87 38.00 17.59
CA PHE A 46 4.48 39.03 16.64
C PHE A 46 3.14 39.64 17.05
N ALA A 47 3.17 40.96 17.23
CA ALA A 47 2.04 41.80 17.56
C ALA A 47 0.98 41.78 16.45
N ASN A 48 -0.27 41.87 16.90
CA ASN A 48 -1.50 41.82 16.14
C ASN A 48 -1.89 43.24 15.67
N PRO A 49 -2.01 43.51 14.35
CA PRO A 49 -2.68 44.73 13.89
C PRO A 49 -4.17 44.45 13.64
N SER A 50 -5.00 45.10 14.45
CA SER A 50 -6.44 45.29 14.23
C SER A 50 -6.73 46.11 12.96
N ASN A 51 -7.94 45.89 12.46
CA ASN A 51 -8.73 46.68 11.49
C ASN A 51 -8.53 46.38 10.00
N SER A 52 -9.59 45.85 9.38
CA SER A 52 -10.29 46.56 8.29
C SER A 52 -11.62 45.87 7.93
N THR A 53 -12.71 46.61 8.15
CA THR A 53 -13.86 46.83 7.26
C THR A 53 -14.44 45.62 6.50
N GLN A 54 -15.57 45.11 7.00
CA GLN A 54 -16.42 44.16 6.30
C GLN A 54 -17.22 44.87 5.19
N SER A 55 -16.85 44.64 3.93
CA SER A 55 -17.74 44.88 2.80
C SER A 55 -18.56 43.61 2.58
N ILE A 56 -19.87 43.70 2.84
CA ILE A 56 -20.85 42.66 2.56
C ILE A 56 -21.06 42.64 1.04
N VAL A 57 -20.28 41.81 0.35
CA VAL A 57 -20.55 41.44 -1.05
C VAL A 57 -21.16 40.05 -0.98
N SER A 58 -22.45 39.96 -1.32
CA SER A 58 -23.19 38.70 -1.44
C SER A 58 -22.47 37.79 -2.43
N ALA A 59 -21.75 36.80 -1.90
CA ALA A 59 -21.08 35.79 -2.70
C ALA A 59 -22.13 34.97 -3.45
N PRO A 60 -21.88 34.62 -4.73
CA PRO A 60 -22.76 33.77 -5.50
C PRO A 60 -22.83 32.40 -4.82
N ASN A 61 -24.07 31.97 -4.59
CA ASN A 61 -24.52 30.65 -4.18
C ASN A 61 -23.43 29.57 -4.35
N HIS A 62 -22.63 29.35 -3.30
CA HIS A 62 -21.69 28.24 -3.25
C HIS A 62 -22.54 26.98 -3.31
N SER A 63 -22.59 26.37 -4.48
CA SER A 63 -23.09 25.02 -4.70
C SER A 63 -22.63 24.17 -3.52
N TYR A 64 -23.59 23.81 -2.67
CA TYR A 64 -23.39 23.09 -1.42
C TYR A 64 -22.41 21.96 -1.65
N GLY A 65 -21.16 22.20 -1.23
CA GLY A 65 -20.14 21.16 -1.19
C GLY A 65 -20.72 20.05 -0.36
N ARG A 66 -20.95 18.90 -1.00
CA ARG A 66 -21.48 17.70 -0.35
C ARG A 66 -20.72 17.55 0.98
N PRO A 67 -21.41 17.52 2.14
CA PRO A 67 -20.74 17.30 3.41
C PRO A 67 -19.84 16.08 3.26
N LEU A 68 -18.54 16.23 3.56
CA LEU A 68 -17.65 15.07 3.54
C LEU A 68 -18.27 14.01 4.45
N PRO A 69 -18.29 12.72 4.05
CA PRO A 69 -18.72 11.67 4.96
C PRO A 69 -17.75 11.65 6.14
N ASN A 70 -18.11 12.28 7.24
CA ASN A 70 -17.24 12.43 8.42
C ASN A 70 -17.16 11.15 9.25
N HIS A 71 -18.00 10.14 8.98
CA HIS A 71 -18.10 8.96 9.81
C HIS A 71 -18.28 7.71 8.92
N GLY A 72 -17.18 7.04 8.58
CA GLY A 72 -17.22 5.72 7.93
C GLY A 72 -16.20 5.47 6.83
N LEU A 73 -15.39 6.45 6.43
CA LEU A 73 -14.33 6.23 5.45
C LEU A 73 -13.13 5.56 6.10
N ILE A 74 -13.06 4.24 5.98
CA ILE A 74 -11.98 3.43 6.53
C ILE A 74 -11.24 2.75 5.38
N VAL A 75 -9.92 2.83 5.46
CA VAL A 75 -8.97 2.12 4.62
C VAL A 75 -8.32 1.11 5.58
N PRO A 76 -8.77 -0.16 5.64
CA PRO A 76 -8.38 -1.12 6.69
C PRO A 76 -6.87 -1.31 6.83
N ASP A 77 -6.32 -1.57 8.02
CA ASP A 77 -4.90 -1.96 8.12
C ASP A 77 -4.69 -3.39 7.64
N VAL A 78 -3.55 -3.63 6.98
CA VAL A 78 -3.15 -4.95 6.50
C VAL A 78 -1.82 -5.31 7.16
N PRO A 79 -1.69 -6.49 7.81
CA PRO A 79 -2.64 -7.62 7.84
C PRO A 79 -3.93 -7.34 8.62
N VAL A 80 -5.06 -7.84 8.10
CA VAL A 80 -6.40 -7.66 8.69
C VAL A 80 -6.60 -8.56 9.91
N THR A 81 -7.46 -8.15 10.84
CA THR A 81 -7.83 -8.96 12.01
C THR A 81 -8.98 -9.89 11.62
N LEU A 82 -8.80 -11.20 11.77
CA LEU A 82 -9.84 -12.19 11.50
C LEU A 82 -10.83 -12.27 12.68
N PRO A 83 -12.02 -12.87 12.51
CA PRO A 83 -13.01 -13.01 13.59
C PRO A 83 -12.49 -13.69 14.86
N GLY A 84 -11.46 -14.54 14.75
CA GLY A 84 -10.78 -15.17 15.90
C GLY A 84 -9.70 -14.32 16.57
N GLY A 85 -9.57 -13.04 16.22
CA GLY A 85 -8.54 -12.12 16.75
C GLY A 85 -7.14 -12.29 16.15
N SER A 86 -6.87 -13.40 15.45
CA SER A 86 -5.63 -13.63 14.73
C SER A 86 -5.48 -12.68 13.53
N LYS A 87 -4.26 -12.26 13.21
CA LYS A 87 -3.96 -11.47 12.00
C LYS A 87 -3.86 -12.38 10.77
N SER A 88 -4.26 -11.86 9.60
CA SER A 88 -4.00 -12.52 8.33
C SER A 88 -2.49 -12.71 8.11
N LYS A 89 -2.11 -13.70 7.30
CA LYS A 89 -0.69 -13.93 6.97
C LYS A 89 -0.11 -12.72 6.25
N ARG A 90 1.16 -12.40 6.55
CA ARG A 90 1.86 -11.30 5.88
C ARG A 90 2.01 -11.54 4.38
N SER A 91 2.32 -12.78 3.98
CA SER A 91 2.41 -13.19 2.57
C SER A 91 1.14 -12.93 1.77
N ASP A 92 -0.02 -12.93 2.43
CA ASP A 92 -1.33 -12.81 1.78
C ASP A 92 -1.85 -11.37 1.81
N SER A 93 -1.09 -10.45 2.42
CA SER A 93 -1.46 -9.04 2.59
C SER A 93 -1.76 -8.35 1.27
N TRP A 94 -0.99 -8.65 0.22
CA TRP A 94 -1.18 -8.01 -1.08
C TRP A 94 -2.44 -8.50 -1.80
N LEU A 95 -2.84 -9.76 -1.61
CA LEU A 95 -4.12 -10.28 -2.12
C LEU A 95 -5.29 -9.59 -1.44
N ILE A 96 -5.18 -9.32 -0.13
CA ILE A 96 -6.18 -8.55 0.61
C ILE A 96 -6.28 -7.13 0.05
N ILE A 97 -5.14 -6.49 -0.26
CA ILE A 97 -5.13 -5.16 -0.89
C ILE A 97 -5.82 -5.17 -2.26
N VAL A 98 -5.53 -6.17 -3.10
CA VAL A 98 -6.19 -6.33 -4.42
C VAL A 98 -7.70 -6.51 -4.23
N ARG A 99 -8.13 -7.31 -3.25
CA ARG A 99 -9.54 -7.48 -2.92
C ARG A 99 -10.19 -6.18 -2.44
N HIS A 100 -9.56 -5.46 -1.52
CA HIS A 100 -10.03 -4.14 -1.07
C HIS A 100 -10.17 -3.16 -2.24
N TRP A 101 -9.28 -3.25 -3.21
CA TRP A 101 -9.30 -2.41 -4.40
C TRP A 101 -10.46 -2.74 -5.34
N GLU A 102 -10.73 -4.01 -5.60
CA GLU A 102 -11.73 -4.45 -6.59
C GLU A 102 -13.14 -4.65 -6.03
N GLU A 103 -13.25 -5.16 -4.79
CA GLU A 103 -14.49 -5.62 -4.15
C GLU A 103 -14.86 -4.81 -2.90
N GLY A 104 -13.88 -4.24 -2.21
CA GLY A 104 -14.06 -3.70 -0.86
C GLY A 104 -13.99 -4.78 0.23
N ASP A 105 -14.41 -4.43 1.45
CA ASP A 105 -14.47 -5.31 2.61
C ASP A 105 -15.45 -4.77 3.67
N PRO A 106 -16.75 -5.07 3.53
CA PRO A 106 -17.78 -4.61 4.45
C PRO A 106 -17.56 -5.08 5.89
N ALA A 107 -16.91 -6.22 6.11
CA ALA A 107 -16.62 -6.74 7.45
C ALA A 107 -15.64 -5.83 8.22
N HIS A 108 -14.86 -5.02 7.51
CA HIS A 108 -13.92 -4.04 8.07
C HIS A 108 -14.34 -2.58 7.78
N GLY A 109 -15.61 -2.35 7.43
CA GLY A 109 -16.15 -1.01 7.16
C GLY A 109 -15.75 -0.41 5.81
N LEU A 110 -15.19 -1.20 4.89
CA LEU A 110 -14.90 -0.78 3.52
C LEU A 110 -16.03 -1.21 2.59
N ASN A 111 -17.18 -0.52 2.65
CA ASN A 111 -18.36 -0.90 1.87
C ASN A 111 -18.24 -0.62 0.37
N THR A 112 -17.47 0.41 -0.01
CA THR A 112 -17.22 0.78 -1.41
C THR A 112 -15.81 0.34 -1.80
N PRO A 113 -15.62 -0.38 -2.92
CA PRO A 113 -14.29 -0.70 -3.44
C PRO A 113 -13.43 0.55 -3.60
N LEU A 114 -12.15 0.48 -3.29
CA LEU A 114 -11.29 1.68 -3.26
C LEU A 114 -11.15 2.34 -4.64
N LYS A 115 -11.22 1.57 -5.72
CA LYS A 115 -11.16 2.10 -7.09
C LYS A 115 -12.32 3.05 -7.42
N ASP A 116 -13.46 2.88 -6.74
CA ASP A 116 -14.70 3.60 -6.97
C ASP A 116 -14.89 4.79 -6.00
N TRP A 117 -13.88 5.08 -5.16
CA TRP A 117 -13.95 6.19 -4.22
C TRP A 117 -13.93 7.55 -4.93
N PRO A 118 -14.90 8.45 -4.64
CA PRO A 118 -14.90 9.83 -5.12
C PRO A 118 -13.64 10.58 -4.69
N LYS A 119 -13.12 11.46 -5.55
CA LYS A 119 -11.90 12.23 -5.28
C LYS A 119 -12.06 13.15 -4.06
N GLU A 120 -13.28 13.62 -3.81
CA GLU A 120 -13.65 14.47 -2.70
C GLU A 120 -13.38 13.80 -1.35
N TRP A 121 -13.47 12.46 -1.29
CA TRP A 121 -13.19 11.68 -0.09
C TRP A 121 -11.71 11.64 0.28
N LEU A 122 -10.83 11.90 -0.69
CA LEU A 122 -9.36 11.85 -0.53
C LEU A 122 -8.73 13.24 -0.34
N ARG A 123 -9.54 14.29 -0.13
CA ARG A 123 -9.07 15.69 0.00
C ARG A 123 -9.17 16.21 1.43
N GLY A 124 -8.50 17.33 1.68
CA GLY A 124 -8.59 18.07 2.95
C GLY A 124 -8.09 17.27 4.15
N ALA A 125 -8.92 17.13 5.18
CA ALA A 125 -8.61 16.42 6.42
C ALA A 125 -8.30 14.93 6.20
N ASN A 126 -8.73 14.35 5.07
CA ASN A 126 -8.55 12.93 4.77
C ASN A 126 -7.19 12.60 4.11
N LYS A 127 -6.18 13.47 4.26
CA LYS A 127 -4.85 13.28 3.67
C LYS A 127 -4.18 11.94 4.04
N PRO A 128 -4.24 11.44 5.29
CA PRO A 128 -3.69 10.12 5.62
C PRO A 128 -4.37 8.98 4.86
N LEU A 129 -5.70 9.05 4.70
CA LEU A 129 -6.47 8.08 3.90
C LEU A 129 -6.07 8.13 2.43
N ALA A 130 -5.86 9.33 1.88
CA ALA A 130 -5.41 9.53 0.51
C ALA A 130 -4.05 8.90 0.22
N MET A 131 -3.11 9.02 1.16
CA MET A 131 -1.79 8.39 1.03
C MET A 131 -1.91 6.87 1.01
N LYS A 132 -2.69 6.31 1.94
CA LYS A 132 -2.90 4.85 2.03
C LYS A 132 -3.67 4.32 0.81
N HIS A 133 -4.68 5.03 0.32
CA HIS A 133 -5.37 4.75 -0.93
C HIS A 133 -4.41 4.70 -2.12
N THR A 134 -3.52 5.68 -2.24
CA THR A 134 -2.52 5.75 -3.34
C THR A 134 -1.53 4.57 -3.29
N ASN A 135 -1.11 4.18 -2.09
CA ASN A 135 -0.24 3.03 -1.88
C ASN A 135 -0.92 1.74 -2.34
N TRP A 136 -2.18 1.53 -1.94
CA TRP A 136 -2.96 0.35 -2.32
C TRP A 136 -3.31 0.31 -3.80
N ARG A 137 -3.65 1.47 -4.37
CA ARG A 137 -3.79 1.62 -5.82
C ARG A 137 -2.55 1.11 -6.52
N THR A 138 -1.37 1.55 -6.08
CA THR A 138 -0.09 1.17 -6.72
C THR A 138 0.12 -0.34 -6.70
N VAL A 139 -0.10 -1.01 -5.56
CA VAL A 139 0.03 -2.47 -5.47
C VAL A 139 -1.00 -3.17 -6.36
N ALA A 140 -2.27 -2.76 -6.28
CA ALA A 140 -3.35 -3.40 -7.03
C ALA A 140 -3.21 -3.24 -8.54
N THR A 141 -2.92 -2.02 -9.03
CA THR A 141 -2.75 -1.77 -10.46
C THR A 141 -1.50 -2.43 -11.03
N GLU A 142 -0.41 -2.54 -10.25
CA GLU A 142 0.76 -3.31 -10.71
C GLU A 142 0.36 -4.77 -10.96
N PHE A 143 -0.31 -5.41 -10.00
CA PHE A 143 -0.76 -6.81 -10.17
C PHE A 143 -1.76 -6.98 -11.32
N ILE A 144 -2.77 -6.10 -11.41
CA ILE A 144 -3.85 -6.21 -12.40
C ILE A 144 -3.36 -5.82 -13.80
N ASP A 145 -2.72 -4.66 -13.94
CA ASP A 145 -2.44 -4.07 -15.25
C ASP A 145 -1.10 -4.57 -15.82
N GLN A 146 -0.04 -4.62 -15.01
CA GLN A 146 1.29 -5.01 -15.45
C GLN A 146 1.43 -6.54 -15.56
N TYR A 147 0.93 -7.28 -14.57
CA TYR A 147 1.07 -8.74 -14.50
C TYR A 147 -0.20 -9.49 -14.94
N LYS A 148 -1.25 -8.79 -15.39
CA LYS A 148 -2.50 -9.40 -15.90
C LYS A 148 -3.15 -10.38 -14.93
N ARG A 149 -3.00 -10.12 -13.62
CA ARG A 149 -3.44 -10.99 -12.53
C ARG A 149 -2.75 -12.37 -12.49
N ASP A 150 -1.61 -12.53 -13.15
CA ASP A 150 -0.78 -13.73 -13.03
C ASP A 150 -0.01 -13.68 -11.70
N LYS A 151 -0.48 -14.49 -10.74
CA LYS A 151 0.13 -14.58 -9.41
C LYS A 151 1.54 -15.13 -9.46
N THR A 152 1.82 -16.06 -10.37
CA THR A 152 3.13 -16.72 -10.45
C THR A 152 4.16 -15.73 -10.96
N ALA A 153 3.88 -15.07 -12.08
CA ALA A 153 4.77 -14.04 -12.64
C ALA A 153 4.96 -12.86 -11.67
N PHE A 154 3.91 -12.47 -10.94
CA PHE A 154 3.99 -11.40 -9.96
C PHE A 154 4.90 -11.76 -8.77
N LEU A 155 4.77 -12.98 -8.23
CA LEU A 155 5.59 -13.44 -7.12
C LEU A 155 7.04 -13.73 -7.52
N GLU A 156 7.27 -14.16 -8.76
CA GLU A 156 8.62 -14.32 -9.33
C GLU A 156 9.32 -12.96 -9.43
N ALA A 157 8.62 -11.92 -9.88
CA ALA A 157 9.18 -10.58 -9.99
C ALA A 157 9.31 -9.84 -8.64
N TYR A 158 8.41 -10.11 -7.70
CA TYR A 158 8.36 -9.45 -6.38
C TYR A 158 8.32 -10.46 -5.23
N PRO A 159 9.45 -11.15 -4.95
CA PRO A 159 9.54 -12.08 -3.82
C PRO A 159 9.27 -11.40 -2.46
N GLU A 160 9.43 -10.07 -2.36
CA GLU A 160 9.10 -9.25 -1.19
C GLU A 160 7.62 -9.30 -0.79
N ALA A 161 6.73 -9.75 -1.68
CA ALA A 161 5.33 -10.01 -1.35
C ALA A 161 5.18 -10.93 -0.12
N ASN A 162 6.11 -11.87 0.07
CA ASN A 162 6.14 -12.76 1.23
C ASN A 162 6.48 -12.05 2.55
N GLN A 163 7.16 -10.91 2.49
CA GLN A 163 7.58 -10.12 3.65
C GLN A 163 6.46 -9.17 4.13
N GLY A 164 5.50 -8.86 3.26
CA GLY A 164 4.32 -8.06 3.57
C GLY A 164 4.14 -6.86 2.64
N ALA A 165 3.02 -6.14 2.84
CA ALA A 165 2.59 -5.08 1.94
C ALA A 165 3.58 -3.90 1.82
N SER A 166 4.23 -3.49 2.90
CA SER A 166 5.19 -2.36 2.86
C SER A 166 6.44 -2.70 2.06
N ALA A 167 7.03 -3.89 2.28
CA ALA A 167 8.20 -4.34 1.52
C ALA A 167 7.88 -4.49 0.03
N LEU A 168 6.70 -5.04 -0.28
CA LEU A 168 6.20 -5.14 -1.65
C LEU A 168 6.02 -3.76 -2.30
N LEU A 169 5.40 -2.81 -1.61
CA LEU A 169 5.18 -1.46 -2.13
C LEU A 169 6.52 -0.77 -2.46
N ASP A 170 7.53 -0.94 -1.60
CA ASP A 170 8.87 -0.39 -1.83
C ASP A 170 9.54 -1.03 -3.06
N ALA A 171 9.41 -2.35 -3.23
CA ALA A 171 9.92 -3.07 -4.41
C ALA A 171 9.24 -2.59 -5.71
N ILE A 172 7.91 -2.47 -5.71
CA ILE A 172 7.14 -1.95 -6.85
C ILE A 172 7.55 -0.51 -7.17
N ASN A 173 7.70 0.34 -6.15
CA ASN A 173 8.12 1.73 -6.37
C ASN A 173 9.53 1.84 -6.97
N LYS A 174 10.45 0.96 -6.58
CA LYS A 174 11.79 0.87 -7.19
C LYS A 174 11.71 0.40 -8.65
N ALA A 175 10.93 -0.64 -8.93
CA ALA A 175 10.74 -1.14 -10.29
C ALA A 175 10.10 -0.09 -11.21
N ARG A 176 9.05 0.60 -10.76
CA ARG A 176 8.42 1.73 -11.46
C ARG A 176 9.38 2.88 -11.73
N ALA A 177 10.25 3.20 -10.77
CA ALA A 177 11.28 4.22 -10.97
C ALA A 177 12.30 3.79 -12.03
N ALA A 178 12.74 2.53 -12.02
CA ALA A 178 13.67 1.99 -13.01
C ALA A 178 13.09 1.96 -14.44
N ARG A 179 11.77 1.76 -14.58
CA ARG A 179 11.05 1.84 -15.87
C ARG A 179 10.83 3.26 -16.36
N GLY A 180 10.98 4.28 -15.50
CA GLY A 180 10.67 5.66 -15.83
C GLY A 180 9.20 6.05 -15.62
N ASP A 181 8.38 5.20 -15.00
CA ASP A 181 6.95 5.45 -14.75
C ASP A 181 6.72 6.54 -13.69
N ARG A 182 7.73 6.78 -12.83
CA ARG A 182 7.63 7.73 -11.73
C ARG A 182 8.10 9.10 -12.19
N VAL A 183 7.14 9.96 -12.55
CA VAL A 183 7.41 11.37 -12.83
C VAL A 183 7.96 12.03 -11.57
N SER A 184 9.22 12.47 -11.62
CA SER A 184 9.82 13.24 -10.54
C SER A 184 9.09 14.58 -10.45
N ARG A 185 8.47 14.86 -9.30
CA ARG A 185 7.81 16.15 -9.08
C ARG A 185 8.91 17.18 -8.87
N LYS A 186 9.15 18.01 -9.90
CA LYS A 186 9.96 19.22 -9.79
C LYS A 186 9.26 20.26 -8.93
#